data_AF-A0A924JVK9-F1
#
_entry.id   AF-A0A924JVK9-F1
#
_cell.length_a   1.000
_cell.length_b   1.000
_cell.length_c   1.000
_cell.angle_alpha   90.00
_cell.angle_beta   90.00
_cell.angle_gamma   90.00
#
_symmetry.space_group_name_H-M   'P 1'
#
loop_
_entity.id
_entity.type
_entity.pdbx_description
1 polymer ?
#
loop_
_entity_poly.entity_id
_entity_poly.type
_entity_poly.pdbx_seq_one_letter_code
_entity_poly.pdbx_strand_id
1 'polypeptide(L)'
;MPSSGRESLLAPGPTGLARAIQRYDAAKASAAHDRDDLLIPCLEALWWARALDEHLDAGDYRARRDANEAGRVLGGIRWARNRGNHDFTPVLEWQDGLTWPATWPVNWGDYKWVSTEDLAVTGRSGKDRPGMQAYTAHPSGQPVQNALYQTEIWLRSEAQSHSPRA
;
A
#
# COMPACT_ATOMS: atom_id res chain seq x y z
N MET A 1 -4.81 -39.34 -21.56
CA MET A 1 -4.28 -38.84 -20.27
C MET A 1 -4.70 -37.39 -20.15
N PRO A 2 -5.50 -37.00 -19.14
CA PRO A 2 -5.87 -35.62 -18.96
C PRO A 2 -4.63 -34.85 -18.46
N SER A 3 -4.19 -33.86 -19.23
CA SER A 3 -3.20 -32.90 -18.77
C SER A 3 -3.82 -32.16 -17.59
N SER A 4 -3.32 -32.42 -16.38
CA SER A 4 -3.58 -31.61 -15.20
C SER A 4 -3.12 -30.19 -15.52
N GLY A 5 -4.06 -29.35 -15.95
CA GLY A 5 -3.87 -27.92 -16.04
C GLY A 5 -3.54 -27.46 -14.63
N ARG A 6 -2.28 -27.11 -14.39
CA ARG A 6 -1.93 -26.31 -13.23
C ARG A 6 -2.69 -25.01 -13.40
N GLU A 7 -3.84 -24.88 -12.75
CA GLU A 7 -4.39 -23.56 -12.44
C GLU A 7 -3.25 -22.81 -11.78
N SER A 8 -2.76 -21.79 -12.48
CA SER A 8 -1.73 -20.92 -11.96
C SER A 8 -2.33 -20.20 -10.77
N LEU A 9 -2.09 -20.73 -9.57
CA LEU A 9 -2.46 -20.14 -8.27
C LEU A 9 -1.90 -18.71 -8.08
N LEU A 10 -1.09 -18.22 -9.04
CA LEU A 10 -0.53 -16.87 -9.10
C LEU A 10 -1.47 -15.83 -9.75
N ALA A 11 -2.60 -16.25 -10.33
CA ALA A 11 -3.60 -15.36 -10.93
C ALA A 11 -4.45 -14.48 -9.97
N PRO A 12 -4.48 -14.63 -8.62
CA PRO A 12 -5.34 -13.78 -7.81
C PRO A 12 -4.66 -12.48 -7.34
N GLY A 13 -3.44 -12.13 -7.77
CA GLY A 13 -2.72 -10.96 -7.22
C GLY A 13 -3.55 -9.67 -7.14
N PRO A 14 -4.12 -9.16 -8.25
CA PRO A 14 -4.97 -7.95 -8.21
C PRO A 14 -6.25 -8.15 -7.39
N THR A 15 -6.80 -9.37 -7.40
CA THR A 15 -7.95 -9.75 -6.57
C THR A 15 -7.58 -9.72 -5.08
N GLY A 16 -6.41 -10.19 -4.69
CA GLY A 16 -5.89 -10.20 -3.33
C GLY A 16 -5.73 -8.78 -2.78
N LEU A 17 -5.11 -7.89 -3.57
CA LEU A 17 -5.01 -6.47 -3.23
C LEU A 17 -6.40 -5.84 -3.02
N ALA A 18 -7.31 -6.02 -3.98
CA ALA A 18 -8.65 -5.48 -3.90
C ALA A 18 -9.43 -6.00 -2.69
N ARG A 19 -9.29 -7.28 -2.35
CA ARG A 19 -9.95 -7.88 -1.17
C ARG A 19 -9.35 -7.39 0.15
N ALA A 20 -8.04 -7.18 0.22
CA ALA A 20 -7.41 -6.60 1.39
C ALA A 20 -7.87 -5.15 1.62
N ILE A 21 -7.95 -4.35 0.54
CA ILE A 21 -8.49 -3.00 0.58
C ILE A 21 -9.96 -3.00 1.03
N GLN A 22 -10.80 -3.90 0.50
CA GLN A 22 -12.19 -4.05 0.94
C GLN A 22 -12.32 -4.39 2.43
N ARG A 23 -11.44 -5.23 2.98
CA ARG A 23 -11.43 -5.53 4.42
C ARG A 23 -11.04 -4.31 5.24
N TYR A 24 -10.08 -3.52 4.77
CA TYR A 24 -9.70 -2.27 5.41
C TYR A 24 -10.87 -1.26 5.41
N ASP A 25 -11.54 -1.08 4.27
CA ASP A 25 -12.72 -0.21 4.17
C ASP A 25 -13.88 -0.68 5.05
N ALA A 26 -14.12 -2.00 5.11
CA ALA A 26 -15.14 -2.58 5.98
C ALA A 26 -14.83 -2.40 7.46
N ALA A 27 -13.56 -2.56 7.87
CA ALA A 27 -13.12 -2.30 9.24
C ALA A 27 -13.29 -0.81 9.58
N LYS A 28 -12.92 0.09 8.66
CA LYS A 28 -13.08 1.55 8.83
C LYS A 28 -14.53 1.99 8.96
N ALA A 29 -15.43 1.35 8.23
CA ALA A 29 -16.87 1.60 8.31
C ALA A 29 -17.52 1.05 9.59
N SER A 30 -16.84 0.19 10.36
CA SER A 30 -17.34 -0.34 11.62
C SER A 30 -17.35 0.75 12.69
N ALA A 31 -18.48 0.91 13.38
CA ALA A 31 -18.66 1.91 14.42
C ALA A 31 -17.79 1.69 15.68
N ALA A 32 -17.21 0.50 15.84
CA ALA A 32 -16.42 0.11 17.00
C ALA A 32 -15.17 -0.68 16.59
N HIS A 33 -14.38 -0.15 15.66
CA HIS A 33 -13.07 -0.73 15.34
C HIS A 33 -12.03 -0.30 16.36
N ASP A 34 -11.12 -1.21 16.71
CA ASP A 34 -9.87 -0.85 17.36
C ASP A 34 -8.78 -0.51 16.33
N ARG A 35 -7.58 -0.17 16.82
CA ARG A 35 -6.46 0.19 15.95
C ARG A 35 -5.90 -1.01 15.16
N ASP A 36 -6.03 -2.21 15.68
CA ASP A 36 -5.47 -3.43 15.07
C ASP A 36 -6.39 -3.96 13.97
N ASP A 37 -7.72 -3.79 14.14
CA ASP A 37 -8.75 -4.08 13.13
C ASP A 37 -8.49 -3.35 11.80
N LEU A 38 -7.91 -2.15 11.87
CA LEU A 38 -7.50 -1.38 10.69
C LEU A 38 -6.08 -1.69 10.23
N LEU A 39 -5.15 -1.90 11.17
CA LEU A 39 -3.74 -2.10 10.85
C LEU A 39 -3.51 -3.39 10.06
N ILE A 40 -4.14 -4.49 10.46
CA ILE A 40 -3.96 -5.80 9.84
C ILE A 40 -4.34 -5.79 8.35
N PRO A 41 -5.56 -5.41 7.93
CA PRO A 41 -5.93 -5.38 6.52
C PRO A 41 -5.15 -4.31 5.73
N CYS A 42 -4.74 -3.21 6.37
CA CYS A 42 -3.83 -2.23 5.77
C CYS A 42 -2.47 -2.87 5.42
N LEU A 43 -1.83 -3.56 6.37
CA LEU A 43 -0.56 -4.26 6.14
C LEU A 43 -0.69 -5.36 5.09
N GLU A 44 -1.83 -6.07 5.07
CA GLU A 44 -2.13 -7.06 4.05
C GLU A 44 -2.22 -6.43 2.65
N ALA A 45 -2.89 -5.29 2.52
CA ALA A 45 -2.98 -4.57 1.25
C ALA A 45 -1.59 -4.11 0.77
N LEU A 46 -0.76 -3.58 1.67
CA LEU A 46 0.63 -3.19 1.36
C LEU A 46 1.49 -4.40 0.94
N TRP A 47 1.25 -5.56 1.55
CA TRP A 47 1.92 -6.80 1.18
C TRP A 47 1.54 -7.24 -0.24
N TRP A 48 0.24 -7.26 -0.58
CA TRP A 48 -0.22 -7.58 -1.92
C TRP A 48 0.27 -6.60 -2.98
N ALA A 49 0.23 -5.30 -2.67
CA ALA A 49 0.76 -4.25 -3.54
C ALA A 49 2.24 -4.50 -3.88
N ARG A 50 3.05 -4.85 -2.87
CA ARG A 50 4.47 -5.15 -3.10
C ARG A 50 4.67 -6.42 -3.92
N ALA A 51 3.95 -7.49 -3.62
CA ALA A 51 4.06 -8.75 -4.35
C ALA A 51 3.72 -8.57 -5.84
N LEU A 52 2.70 -7.76 -6.14
CA LEU A 52 2.33 -7.40 -7.50
C LEU A 52 3.36 -6.51 -8.21
N ASP A 53 3.85 -5.46 -7.54
CA ASP A 53 4.91 -4.59 -8.08
C ASP A 53 6.16 -5.42 -8.41
N GLU A 54 6.55 -6.38 -7.56
CA GLU A 54 7.67 -7.29 -7.82
C GLU A 54 7.41 -8.25 -8.99
N HIS A 55 6.19 -8.80 -9.07
CA HIS A 55 5.83 -9.72 -10.15
C HIS A 55 5.83 -9.05 -11.53
N LEU A 56 5.40 -7.79 -11.59
CA LEU A 56 5.33 -7.00 -12.82
C LEU A 56 6.66 -6.31 -13.16
N ASP A 57 7.67 -6.36 -12.29
CA ASP A 57 8.94 -5.64 -12.42
C ASP A 57 9.86 -6.22 -13.51
N ALA A 58 9.43 -6.11 -14.77
CA ALA A 58 10.13 -6.58 -15.96
C ALA A 58 10.00 -5.57 -17.13
N GLY A 59 10.98 -5.61 -18.04
CA GLY A 59 10.98 -4.75 -19.23
C GLY A 59 10.94 -3.26 -18.90
N ASP A 60 10.02 -2.53 -19.52
CA ASP A 60 9.79 -1.10 -19.36
C ASP A 60 8.77 -0.75 -18.25
N TYR A 61 8.36 -1.72 -17.43
CA TYR A 61 7.39 -1.52 -16.32
C TYR A 61 7.75 -0.34 -15.42
N ARG A 62 9.01 -0.25 -14.97
CA ARG A 62 9.46 0.85 -14.10
C ARG A 62 9.30 2.21 -14.76
N ALA A 63 9.64 2.32 -16.04
CA ALA A 63 9.51 3.57 -16.77
C ALA A 63 8.04 3.99 -16.91
N ARG A 64 7.13 3.05 -17.20
CA ARG A 64 5.69 3.32 -17.24
C ARG A 64 5.13 3.71 -15.88
N ARG A 65 5.53 2.99 -14.82
CA ARG A 65 5.12 3.27 -13.44
C ARG A 65 5.56 4.68 -13.03
N ASP A 66 6.81 5.03 -13.29
CA ASP A 66 7.37 6.32 -12.88
C ASP A 66 6.82 7.49 -13.73
N ALA A 67 6.27 7.21 -14.93
CA ALA A 67 5.56 8.18 -15.76
C ALA A 67 4.07 8.35 -15.38
N ASN A 68 3.49 7.40 -14.64
CA ASN A 68 2.09 7.43 -14.22
C ASN A 68 1.93 8.04 -12.82
N GLU A 69 0.92 8.90 -12.63
CA GLU A 69 0.67 9.54 -11.32
C GLU A 69 0.38 8.53 -10.22
N ALA A 70 -0.51 7.56 -10.48
CA ALA A 70 -0.85 6.50 -9.54
C ALA A 70 0.33 5.53 -9.34
N GLY A 71 1.08 5.25 -10.40
CA GLY A 71 2.27 4.39 -10.35
C GLY A 71 3.40 4.95 -9.47
N ARG A 72 3.63 6.26 -9.47
CA ARG A 72 4.69 6.89 -8.66
C ARG A 72 4.54 6.67 -7.16
N VAL A 73 3.32 6.45 -6.67
CA VAL A 73 3.03 6.15 -5.26
C VAL A 73 3.75 4.87 -4.79
N LEU A 74 3.85 3.85 -5.65
CA LEU A 74 4.50 2.57 -5.32
C LEU A 74 5.97 2.72 -4.93
N GLY A 75 6.70 3.66 -5.56
CA GLY A 75 8.09 3.94 -5.21
C GLY A 75 8.22 4.40 -3.75
N GLY A 76 7.29 5.24 -3.30
CA GLY A 76 7.22 5.71 -1.91
C GLY A 76 6.79 4.61 -0.94
N ILE A 77 5.75 3.84 -1.29
CA ILE A 77 5.29 2.70 -0.47
C ILE A 77 6.41 1.67 -0.29
N ARG A 78 7.14 1.33 -1.36
CA ARG A 78 8.27 0.40 -1.29
C ARG A 78 9.33 0.89 -0.32
N TRP A 79 9.68 2.17 -0.40
CA TRP A 79 10.66 2.77 0.51
C TRP A 79 10.19 2.69 1.97
N ALA A 80 8.94 3.09 2.24
CA ALA A 80 8.37 3.07 3.59
C ALA A 80 8.26 1.65 4.16
N ARG A 81 7.73 0.70 3.38
CA ARG A 81 7.64 -0.72 3.78
C ARG A 81 9.02 -1.29 4.10
N ASN A 82 10.04 -0.98 3.28
CA ASN A 82 11.39 -1.49 3.53
C ASN A 82 11.92 -0.97 4.88
N ARG A 83 11.70 0.29 5.23
CA ARG A 83 12.08 0.84 6.54
C ARG A 83 11.28 0.20 7.67
N GLY A 84 9.97 0.02 7.48
CA GLY A 84 9.11 -0.65 8.46
C GLY A 84 9.52 -2.10 8.72
N ASN A 85 9.85 -2.86 7.68
CA ASN A 85 10.14 -4.29 7.80
C ASN A 85 11.59 -4.61 8.16
N HIS A 86 12.57 -3.82 7.69
CA HIS A 86 13.99 -4.11 7.91
C HIS A 86 14.58 -3.31 9.06
N ASP A 87 14.13 -2.07 9.27
CA ASP A 87 14.67 -1.19 10.31
C ASP A 87 13.70 -1.04 11.50
N PHE A 88 12.53 -1.71 11.45
CA PHE A 88 11.45 -1.56 12.43
C PHE A 88 11.05 -0.11 12.67
N THR A 89 11.20 0.74 11.65
CA THR A 89 10.84 2.16 11.74
C THR A 89 9.31 2.30 11.64
N PRO A 90 8.64 2.95 12.59
CA PRO A 90 7.21 3.25 12.47
C PRO A 90 6.98 4.17 11.26
N VAL A 91 6.28 3.69 10.25
CA VAL A 91 5.97 4.44 9.01
C VAL A 91 4.49 4.78 8.84
N LEU A 92 3.66 4.25 9.73
CA LEU A 92 2.25 4.59 9.87
C LEU A 92 2.03 5.13 11.28
N GLU A 93 1.20 6.15 11.40
CA GLU A 93 0.76 6.70 12.67
C GLU A 93 -0.75 6.80 12.70
N TRP A 94 -1.30 6.63 13.90
CA TRP A 94 -2.72 6.77 14.15
C TRP A 94 -3.08 8.25 14.26
N GLN A 95 -4.03 8.69 13.45
CA GLN A 95 -4.64 9.99 13.54
C GLN A 95 -6.01 9.84 14.22
N ASP A 96 -6.15 10.37 15.43
CA ASP A 96 -7.44 10.41 16.10
C ASP A 96 -8.43 11.30 15.32
N GLY A 97 -9.68 10.86 15.22
CA GLY A 97 -10.77 11.66 14.69
C GLY A 97 -11.27 12.72 15.68
N LEU A 98 -12.34 13.44 15.31
CA LEU A 98 -12.93 14.48 16.14
C LEU A 98 -13.47 13.89 17.46
N THR A 99 -12.73 14.04 18.56
CA THR A 99 -13.16 13.59 19.90
C THR A 99 -14.02 14.69 20.53
N TRP A 100 -15.35 14.60 20.38
CA TRP A 100 -16.27 15.47 21.13
C TRP A 100 -16.29 15.06 22.62
N PRO A 101 -16.48 15.99 23.58
CA PRO A 101 -16.42 15.73 25.03
C PRO A 101 -17.54 14.85 25.62
N ALA A 102 -18.12 13.94 24.86
CA ALA A 102 -18.99 12.88 25.36
C ALA A 102 -18.37 11.53 24.96
N THR A 103 -18.19 10.63 25.92
CA THR A 103 -17.78 9.23 25.74
C THR A 103 -18.78 8.50 24.84
N TRP A 104 -18.69 8.73 23.53
CA TRP A 104 -19.36 7.97 22.50
C TRP A 104 -18.40 6.88 22.03
N PRO A 105 -18.82 5.60 21.94
CA PRO A 105 -17.94 4.48 21.59
C PRO A 105 -17.48 4.48 20.11
N VAL A 106 -17.55 5.62 19.41
CA VAL A 106 -17.25 5.69 17.99
C VAL A 106 -15.82 6.20 17.78
N ASN A 107 -14.94 5.29 17.37
CA ASN A 107 -13.62 5.64 16.87
C ASN A 107 -13.77 6.11 15.41
N TRP A 108 -13.33 7.34 15.13
CA TRP A 108 -13.28 7.91 13.78
C TRP A 108 -11.84 8.08 13.29
N GLY A 109 -10.89 7.50 14.01
CA GLY A 109 -9.48 7.62 13.67
C GLY A 109 -9.11 6.75 12.48
N ASP A 110 -7.95 7.04 11.89
CA ASP A 110 -7.41 6.29 10.77
C ASP A 110 -5.88 6.34 10.77
N TYR A 111 -5.26 5.46 10.00
CA TYR A 111 -3.83 5.52 9.74
C TYR A 111 -3.50 6.50 8.64
N LYS A 112 -2.46 7.29 8.89
CA LYS A 112 -1.74 8.05 7.87
C LYS A 112 -0.28 7.64 7.84
N TRP A 113 0.37 7.94 6.73
CA TRP A 113 1.81 7.82 6.63
C TRP A 113 2.49 8.89 7.49
N VAL A 114 3.52 8.49 8.24
CA VAL A 114 4.33 9.44 9.02
C VAL A 114 4.95 10.49 8.10
N SER A 115 5.02 11.74 8.54
CA SER A 115 5.68 12.79 7.76
C SER A 115 7.17 12.47 7.61
N THR A 116 7.74 12.79 6.45
CA THR A 116 9.20 12.72 6.26
C THR A 116 10.01 13.56 7.24
N GLU A 117 9.42 14.62 7.80
CA GLU A 117 10.02 15.47 8.83
C GLU A 117 10.12 14.74 10.18
N ASP A 118 9.15 13.86 10.47
CA ASP A 118 9.04 13.13 11.73
C ASP A 118 9.71 11.74 11.68
N LEU A 119 9.99 11.24 10.47
CA LEU A 119 10.74 10.00 10.31
C LEU A 119 12.19 10.19 10.74
N ALA A 120 12.64 9.40 11.72
CA ALA A 120 14.05 9.27 12.07
C ALA A 120 14.80 8.58 10.91
N VAL A 121 15.13 9.32 9.85
CA VAL A 121 15.83 8.78 8.68
C VAL A 121 17.30 8.51 9.03
N THR A 122 17.56 7.37 9.66
CA THR A 122 18.91 6.89 9.96
C THR A 122 19.49 6.11 8.77
N GLY A 123 20.74 6.39 8.41
CA GLY A 123 21.47 5.69 7.34
C GLY A 123 20.93 5.95 5.93
N ARG A 124 21.62 6.80 5.15
CA ARG A 124 21.27 7.04 3.74
C ARG A 124 22.36 6.48 2.84
N SER A 125 22.05 5.41 2.13
CA SER A 125 22.79 5.09 0.91
C SER A 125 22.22 5.94 -0.24
N GLY A 126 23.05 6.34 -1.22
CA GLY A 126 22.56 7.08 -2.39
C GLY A 126 21.48 6.35 -3.19
N LYS A 127 21.35 5.02 -2.99
CA LYS A 127 20.37 4.15 -3.67
C LYS A 127 18.94 4.35 -3.18
N ASP A 128 18.74 4.87 -1.97
CA ASP A 128 17.41 5.02 -1.36
C ASP A 128 16.74 6.36 -1.73
N ARG A 129 17.51 7.28 -2.33
CA ARG A 129 17.08 8.65 -2.62
C ARG A 129 15.83 8.73 -3.52
N PRO A 130 15.69 7.96 -4.62
CA PRO A 130 14.49 8.02 -5.46
C PRO A 130 13.23 7.57 -4.72
N GLY A 131 13.31 6.49 -3.93
CA GLY A 131 12.19 6.00 -3.14
C GLY A 131 11.77 6.98 -2.05
N MET A 132 12.74 7.60 -1.37
CA MET A 132 12.48 8.66 -0.39
C MET A 132 11.82 9.88 -1.05
N GLN A 133 12.27 10.30 -2.23
CA GLN A 133 11.65 11.41 -2.96
C GLN A 133 10.20 11.10 -3.35
N ALA A 134 9.94 9.89 -3.85
CA ALA A 134 8.59 9.44 -4.15
C ALA A 134 7.72 9.39 -2.89
N TYR A 135 8.26 8.92 -1.76
CA TYR A 135 7.55 8.93 -0.48
C TYR A 135 7.20 10.35 -0.02
N THR A 136 8.18 11.26 -0.08
CA THR A 136 8.00 12.68 0.29
C THR A 136 6.92 13.34 -0.58
N ALA A 137 6.93 13.06 -1.88
CA ALA A 137 6.05 13.72 -2.84
C ALA A 137 4.61 13.19 -2.85
N HIS A 138 4.39 11.95 -2.39
CA HIS A 138 3.10 11.28 -2.57
C HIS A 138 2.46 10.81 -1.25
N PRO A 139 2.92 9.74 -0.58
CA PRO A 139 2.26 9.25 0.64
C PRO A 139 2.55 10.07 1.90
N SER A 140 3.68 10.76 2.02
CA SER A 140 4.10 11.44 3.27
C SER A 140 3.00 12.31 3.87
N GLY A 141 2.62 12.02 5.13
CA GLY A 141 1.58 12.75 5.86
C GLY A 141 0.15 12.52 5.37
N GLN A 142 -0.07 11.73 4.32
CA GLN A 142 -1.39 11.49 3.74
C GLN A 142 -2.08 10.27 4.38
N PRO A 143 -3.43 10.23 4.37
CA PRO A 143 -4.17 9.03 4.73
C PRO A 143 -3.70 7.81 3.94
N VAL A 144 -3.54 6.66 4.62
CA VAL A 144 -3.01 5.45 3.97
C VAL A 144 -3.90 4.98 2.83
N GLN A 145 -5.22 5.16 2.97
CA GLN A 145 -6.24 4.84 1.98
C GLN A 145 -5.94 5.44 0.60
N ASN A 146 -5.47 6.69 0.54
CA ASN A 146 -5.12 7.35 -0.73
C ASN A 146 -4.05 6.55 -1.47
N ALA A 147 -3.01 6.12 -0.76
CA ALA A 147 -1.91 5.37 -1.35
C ALA A 147 -2.34 3.97 -1.79
N LEU A 148 -3.22 3.31 -1.01
CA LEU A 148 -3.78 1.99 -1.35
C LEU A 148 -4.60 2.05 -2.64
N TYR A 149 -5.50 3.02 -2.78
CA TYR A 149 -6.34 3.16 -3.97
C TYR A 149 -5.55 3.52 -5.23
N GLN A 150 -4.59 4.44 -5.13
CA GLN A 150 -3.72 4.78 -6.27
C GLN A 150 -2.93 3.54 -6.72
N THR A 151 -2.42 2.78 -5.77
CA THR A 151 -1.67 1.55 -6.06
C THR A 151 -2.55 0.48 -6.70
N GLU A 152 -3.78 0.30 -6.24
CA GLU A 152 -4.75 -0.62 -6.84
C GLU A 152 -5.09 -0.24 -8.28
N ILE A 153 -5.38 1.05 -8.53
CA ILE A 153 -5.68 1.57 -9.87
C ILE A 153 -4.56 1.21 -10.84
N TRP A 154 -3.31 1.54 -10.47
CA TRP A 154 -2.14 1.28 -11.31
C TRP A 154 -1.88 -0.23 -11.53
N LEU A 155 -1.82 -1.01 -10.45
CA LEU A 155 -1.48 -2.43 -10.55
C LEU A 155 -2.54 -3.23 -11.29
N ARG A 156 -3.81 -2.84 -11.17
CA ARG A 156 -4.91 -3.43 -11.94
C ARG A 156 -4.78 -3.12 -13.43
N SER A 157 -4.44 -1.88 -13.82
CA SER A 157 -4.25 -1.54 -15.23
C SER A 157 -3.06 -2.27 -15.85
N GLU A 158 -1.98 -2.45 -15.09
CA GLU A 158 -0.82 -3.20 -15.58
C GLU A 158 -1.12 -4.69 -15.70
N ALA A 159 -1.80 -5.30 -14.73
CA ALA A 159 -2.17 -6.72 -14.79
C ALA A 159 -3.11 -7.05 -15.98
N GLN A 160 -4.01 -6.14 -16.33
CA GLN A 160 -4.86 -6.27 -17.53
C GLN A 160 -4.04 -6.20 -18.82
N SER A 161 -3.02 -5.33 -18.86
CA SER A 161 -2.15 -5.15 -20.02
C SER A 161 -1.17 -6.31 -20.24
N HIS A 162 -0.85 -7.06 -19.18
CA HIS A 162 0.04 -8.24 -19.22
C HIS A 162 -0.69 -9.57 -19.45
N SER A 163 -2.03 -9.57 -19.47
CA SER A 163 -2.76 -10.79 -19.80
C SER A 163 -2.53 -11.14 -21.27
N PRO A 164 -2.01 -12.34 -21.61
CA PRO A 164 -1.85 -12.74 -23.00
C PRO A 164 -3.22 -12.66 -23.67
N ARG A 165 -3.32 -11.93 -24.79
CA ARG A 165 -4.54 -11.92 -25.60
C ARG A 165 -4.88 -13.38 -25.91
N ALA A 166 -6.04 -13.81 -25.42
CA ALA A 166 -6.59 -15.14 -25.68
C ALA A 166 -6.88 -15.32 -27.18
#